data_AF-A0A0P1KN10-F1
#
_entry.id   AF-A0A0P1KN10-F1
#
_cell.length_a   1.000
_cell.length_b   1.000
_cell.length_c   1.000
_cell.angle_alpha   90.00
_cell.angle_beta   90.00
_cell.angle_gamma   90.00
#
_symmetry.space_group_name_H-M   'P 1'
#
loop_
_entity.id
_entity.type
_entity.pdbx_description
1 polymer ?
#
loop_
_entity_poly.entity_id
_entity_poly.type
_entity_poly.pdbx_seq_one_letter_code
_entity_poly.pdbx_strand_id
1 'polypeptide(L)'
;MVMDKFIERGRFTLVYPVVLICGLVLHSLTNDSTLQHQKDSHYLLSPNNIINLVFAYKGNLIWTILFASLAAYHIRLRISSSDLLPRDARTTRPVKWHRLGKEYMVKLIVKNLLLCVVFFVIDRVFVWTGGSCSSSATKSAEQCRKEGGKWENGFDISGHFCFLTNVSLILWLELSSIQKQFASNERTPSKVWCVLLCLNVFVLTIWAFILSVTAIYYHTTLEKILGLLMGYICPIVMYWLIPSHTALRHLLY
;
A
#
# COMPACT_ATOMS: atom_id res chain seq x y z
N MET A 1 -18.33 -13.90 -4.65
CA MET A 1 -18.62 -14.60 -3.37
C MET A 1 -17.38 -14.87 -2.50
N VAL A 2 -16.33 -15.55 -2.99
CA VAL A 2 -15.11 -15.82 -2.16
C VAL A 2 -14.31 -14.53 -1.88
N MET A 3 -14.07 -13.72 -2.90
CA MET A 3 -13.37 -12.43 -2.77
C MET A 3 -14.14 -11.46 -1.86
N ASP A 4 -15.47 -11.42 -1.97
CA ASP A 4 -16.30 -10.55 -1.13
C ASP A 4 -16.16 -10.90 0.35
N LYS A 5 -16.25 -12.20 0.70
CA LYS A 5 -16.05 -12.67 2.08
C LYS A 5 -14.62 -12.43 2.59
N PHE A 6 -13.63 -12.48 1.70
CA PHE A 6 -12.23 -12.24 2.03
C PHE A 6 -12.00 -10.78 2.47
N ILE A 7 -12.54 -9.84 1.71
CA ILE A 7 -12.40 -8.41 1.97
C ILE A 7 -13.26 -7.98 3.17
N GLU A 8 -14.49 -8.53 3.29
CA GLU A 8 -15.40 -8.24 4.39
C GLU A 8 -14.81 -8.63 5.75
N ARG A 9 -14.19 -9.81 5.83
CA ARG A 9 -13.55 -10.33 7.05
C ARG A 9 -12.19 -9.70 7.37
N GLY A 10 -11.70 -8.76 6.57
CA GLY A 10 -10.41 -8.08 6.81
C GLY A 10 -9.18 -8.98 6.63
N ARG A 11 -9.32 -10.14 5.98
CA ARG A 11 -8.24 -11.14 5.85
C ARG A 11 -7.08 -10.66 4.97
N PHE A 12 -7.29 -9.62 4.18
CA PHE A 12 -6.25 -8.97 3.37
C PHE A 12 -5.07 -8.46 4.22
N THR A 13 -5.29 -8.16 5.49
CA THR A 13 -4.22 -7.73 6.42
C THR A 13 -3.17 -8.81 6.66
N LEU A 14 -3.49 -10.09 6.42
CA LEU A 14 -2.57 -11.22 6.59
C LEU A 14 -1.82 -11.59 5.30
N VAL A 15 -2.15 -10.99 4.16
CA VAL A 15 -1.53 -11.32 2.87
C VAL A 15 -0.02 -11.07 2.91
N TYR A 16 0.41 -9.90 3.37
CA TYR A 16 1.82 -9.51 3.33
C TYR A 16 2.71 -10.26 4.34
N PRO A 17 2.27 -10.53 5.58
CA PRO A 17 2.98 -11.41 6.51
C PRO A 17 3.09 -12.83 5.96
N VAL A 18 2.03 -13.36 5.33
CA VAL A 18 2.08 -14.69 4.70
C VAL A 18 3.06 -14.69 3.52
N VAL A 19 3.02 -13.68 2.65
CA VAL A 19 3.99 -13.52 1.54
C VAL A 19 5.42 -13.49 2.07
N LEU A 20 5.67 -12.73 3.15
CA LEU A 20 6.99 -12.67 3.78
C LEU A 20 7.40 -14.03 4.33
N ILE A 21 6.56 -14.69 5.13
CA ILE A 21 6.88 -15.99 5.74
C ILE A 21 7.14 -17.05 4.65
N CYS A 22 6.27 -17.16 3.65
CA CYS A 22 6.46 -18.08 2.54
C CYS A 22 7.75 -17.81 1.79
N GLY A 23 8.07 -16.53 1.52
CA GLY A 23 9.30 -16.15 0.86
C GLY A 23 10.55 -16.44 1.69
N LEU A 24 10.51 -16.22 3.01
CA LEU A 24 11.60 -16.55 3.92
C LEU A 24 11.84 -18.06 4.03
N VAL A 25 10.77 -18.85 4.05
CA VAL A 25 10.87 -20.33 4.02
C VAL A 25 11.53 -20.78 2.72
N LEU A 26 11.07 -20.29 1.56
CA LEU A 26 11.67 -20.63 0.27
C LEU A 26 13.13 -20.17 0.14
N HIS A 27 13.45 -18.98 0.64
CA HIS A 27 14.82 -18.48 0.71
C HIS A 27 15.69 -19.41 1.56
N SER A 28 15.23 -19.81 2.75
CA SER A 28 15.98 -20.71 3.63
C SER A 28 16.16 -22.14 3.08
N LEU A 29 15.27 -22.58 2.18
CA LEU A 29 15.37 -23.89 1.53
C LEU A 29 16.31 -23.88 0.31
N THR A 30 16.70 -22.71 -0.17
CA THR A 30 17.47 -22.55 -1.41
C THR A 30 18.85 -21.98 -1.12
N ASN A 31 19.88 -22.49 -1.78
CA ASN A 31 21.23 -21.97 -1.63
C ASN A 31 21.39 -20.59 -2.30
N ASP A 32 22.19 -19.71 -1.70
CA ASP A 32 22.43 -18.36 -2.22
C ASP A 32 23.01 -18.34 -3.63
N SER A 33 23.87 -19.31 -3.96
CA SER A 33 24.44 -19.45 -5.31
C SER A 33 23.38 -19.76 -6.37
N THR A 34 22.39 -20.58 -6.02
CA THR A 34 21.26 -20.91 -6.90
C THR A 34 20.33 -19.71 -7.06
N LEU A 35 20.04 -18.99 -5.97
CA LEU A 35 19.23 -17.77 -6.02
C LEU A 35 19.88 -16.69 -6.90
N GLN A 36 21.19 -16.52 -6.79
CA GLN A 36 21.92 -15.57 -7.62
C GLN A 36 21.87 -15.96 -9.10
N HIS A 37 22.11 -17.23 -9.42
CA HIS A 37 21.99 -17.72 -10.79
C HIS A 37 20.57 -17.53 -11.37
N GLN A 38 19.53 -17.74 -10.56
CA GLN A 38 18.14 -17.51 -10.97
C GLN A 38 17.86 -16.04 -11.28
N LYS A 39 18.34 -15.11 -10.45
CA LYS A 39 18.22 -13.66 -10.70
C LYS A 39 18.86 -13.25 -12.03
N ASP A 40 20.03 -13.79 -12.31
CA ASP A 40 20.82 -13.41 -13.49
C ASP A 40 20.27 -14.06 -14.78
N SER A 41 19.69 -15.26 -14.66
CA SER A 41 19.11 -15.99 -15.80
C SER A 41 17.68 -15.55 -16.17
N HIS A 42 16.84 -15.22 -15.17
CA HIS A 42 15.43 -14.94 -15.40
C HIS A 42 15.13 -13.44 -15.36
N TYR A 43 14.76 -12.87 -16.51
CA TYR A 43 14.43 -11.45 -16.65
C TYR A 43 13.36 -10.96 -15.66
N LEU A 44 12.35 -11.76 -15.35
CA LEU A 44 11.28 -11.39 -14.41
C LEU A 44 11.77 -11.18 -12.97
N LEU A 45 12.89 -11.80 -12.60
CA LEU A 45 13.49 -11.68 -11.27
C LEU A 45 14.47 -10.52 -11.17
N SER A 46 14.98 -10.05 -12.31
CA SER A 46 15.90 -8.91 -12.41
C SER A 46 15.25 -7.62 -11.88
N PRO A 47 16.01 -6.75 -11.19
CA PRO A 47 15.47 -5.48 -10.70
C PRO A 47 15.05 -4.53 -11.83
N ASN A 48 15.56 -4.74 -13.05
CA ASN A 48 15.30 -3.89 -14.21
C ASN A 48 14.15 -4.40 -15.09
N ASN A 49 13.34 -5.31 -14.57
CA ASN A 49 12.20 -5.82 -15.31
C ASN A 49 11.08 -4.77 -15.45
N ILE A 50 10.34 -4.81 -16.57
CA ILE A 50 9.26 -3.85 -16.87
C ILE A 50 8.19 -3.83 -15.76
N ILE A 51 7.86 -4.98 -15.15
CA ILE A 51 6.85 -5.07 -14.09
C ILE A 51 7.30 -4.25 -12.87
N ASN A 52 8.56 -4.38 -12.45
CA ASN A 52 9.12 -3.63 -11.33
C ASN A 52 9.25 -2.13 -11.67
N LEU A 53 9.70 -1.80 -12.89
CA LEU A 53 9.80 -0.42 -13.35
C LEU A 53 8.44 0.30 -13.35
N VAL A 54 7.37 -0.38 -13.75
CA VAL A 54 6.03 0.20 -13.82
C VAL A 54 5.34 0.14 -12.46
N PHE A 55 5.24 -1.03 -11.84
CA PHE A 55 4.39 -1.22 -10.66
C PHE A 55 5.06 -0.87 -9.34
N ALA A 56 6.40 -0.98 -9.23
CA ALA A 56 7.10 -0.52 -8.03
C ALA A 56 7.49 0.95 -8.15
N TYR A 57 8.29 1.33 -9.16
CA TYR A 57 8.79 2.71 -9.26
C TYR A 57 7.73 3.75 -9.60
N LYS A 58 6.77 3.43 -10.48
CA LYS A 58 5.59 4.29 -10.72
C LYS A 58 4.40 3.89 -9.84
N GLY A 59 4.61 3.06 -8.82
CA GLY A 59 3.55 2.55 -7.95
C GLY A 59 2.76 3.67 -7.26
N ASN A 60 3.40 4.79 -6.90
CA ASN A 60 2.70 5.91 -6.27
C ASN A 60 1.70 6.59 -7.21
N LEU A 61 2.04 6.68 -8.50
CA LEU A 61 1.15 7.22 -9.53
C LEU A 61 -0.04 6.28 -9.77
N ILE A 62 0.24 4.98 -9.94
CA ILE A 62 -0.78 3.94 -10.11
C ILE A 62 -1.75 3.96 -8.92
N TRP A 63 -1.20 3.96 -7.70
CA TRP A 63 -2.00 4.05 -6.48
C TRP A 63 -2.87 5.31 -6.46
N THR A 64 -2.33 6.47 -6.83
CA THR A 64 -3.08 7.74 -6.79
C THR A 64 -4.26 7.71 -7.75
N ILE A 65 -4.10 7.14 -8.95
CA ILE A 65 -5.17 6.98 -9.92
C ILE A 65 -6.27 6.04 -9.38
N LEU A 66 -5.87 4.87 -8.86
CA LEU A 66 -6.81 3.90 -8.29
C LEU A 66 -7.56 4.48 -7.08
N PHE A 67 -6.84 5.11 -6.15
CA PHE A 67 -7.41 5.73 -4.97
C PHE A 67 -8.38 6.85 -5.33
N ALA A 68 -8.03 7.72 -6.29
CA ALA A 68 -8.92 8.77 -6.78
C ALA A 68 -10.19 8.20 -7.43
N SER A 69 -10.06 7.10 -8.20
CA SER A 69 -11.23 6.43 -8.80
C SER A 69 -12.16 5.81 -7.76
N LEU A 70 -11.60 5.17 -6.71
CA LEU A 70 -12.37 4.64 -5.59
C LEU A 70 -13.02 5.75 -4.77
N ALA A 71 -12.31 6.84 -4.51
CA ALA A 71 -12.83 8.01 -3.80
C ALA A 71 -14.02 8.64 -4.55
N ALA A 72 -13.88 8.87 -5.86
CA ALA A 72 -14.96 9.38 -6.70
C ALA A 72 -16.17 8.45 -6.71
N TYR A 73 -15.94 7.14 -6.79
CA TYR A 73 -17.00 6.13 -6.73
C TYR A 73 -17.71 6.13 -5.37
N HIS A 74 -16.96 6.17 -4.26
CA HIS A 74 -17.52 6.20 -2.91
C HIS A 74 -18.31 7.48 -2.65
N ILE A 75 -17.82 8.64 -3.08
CA ILE A 75 -18.55 9.92 -2.98
C ILE A 75 -19.88 9.82 -3.73
N ARG A 76 -19.86 9.34 -4.99
CA ARG A 76 -21.09 9.14 -5.78
C ARG A 76 -22.06 8.19 -5.10
N LEU A 77 -21.57 7.10 -4.52
CA LEU A 77 -22.37 6.11 -3.80
C LEU A 77 -23.04 6.72 -2.57
N ARG A 78 -22.32 7.53 -1.78
CA ARG A 78 -22.82 8.19 -0.56
C ARG A 78 -23.85 9.28 -0.85
N ILE A 79 -23.62 10.10 -1.89
CA ILE A 79 -24.58 11.12 -2.32
C ILE A 79 -25.89 10.44 -2.76
N SER A 80 -25.80 9.47 -3.67
CA SER A 80 -26.97 8.73 -4.16
C SER A 80 -27.73 7.94 -3.08
N SER A 81 -27.07 7.60 -1.96
CA SER A 81 -27.73 6.93 -0.83
C SER A 81 -28.50 7.90 0.07
N SER A 82 -28.18 9.20 0.04
CA SER A 82 -28.86 10.22 0.84
C SER A 82 -30.25 10.57 0.30
N ASP A 83 -30.54 10.21 -0.96
CA ASP A 83 -31.82 10.45 -1.64
C ASP A 83 -32.85 9.33 -1.37
N LEU A 84 -32.43 8.19 -0.80
CA LEU A 84 -33.32 7.08 -0.45
C LEU A 84 -33.91 7.30 0.94
N LEU A 85 -35.20 7.00 1.11
CA LEU A 85 -35.99 7.25 2.32
C LEU A 85 -35.19 6.98 3.61
N PRO A 86 -35.12 7.96 4.53
CA PRO A 86 -34.31 7.82 5.73
C PRO A 86 -34.85 6.69 6.62
N ARG A 87 -34.02 5.68 6.86
CA ARG A 87 -34.32 4.53 7.73
C ARG A 87 -34.45 4.95 9.22
N ASP A 88 -33.96 6.15 9.58
CA ASP A 88 -34.07 6.75 10.91
C ASP A 88 -34.20 8.29 10.83
N ALA A 89 -35.26 8.85 11.43
CA ALA A 89 -35.52 10.30 11.46
C ALA A 89 -34.64 11.07 12.47
N ARG A 90 -33.88 10.36 13.32
CA ARG A 90 -33.11 10.97 14.43
C ARG A 90 -31.64 11.30 14.09
N THR A 91 -31.12 10.91 12.93
CA THR A 91 -29.68 10.95 12.62
C THR A 91 -29.29 11.60 11.28
N THR A 92 -30.18 12.34 10.64
CA THR A 92 -29.98 12.75 9.23
C THR A 92 -29.48 14.19 9.09
N ARG A 93 -28.16 14.37 9.19
CA ARG A 93 -27.51 15.51 8.52
C ARG A 93 -27.14 15.08 7.09
N PRO A 94 -27.61 15.78 6.04
CA PRO A 94 -27.22 15.45 4.67
C PRO A 94 -25.71 15.49 4.54
N VAL A 95 -25.14 14.41 4.03
CA VAL A 95 -23.70 14.25 3.89
C VAL A 95 -23.25 15.12 2.73
N LYS A 96 -22.72 16.31 3.03
CA LYS A 96 -22.23 17.26 2.02
C LYS A 96 -21.02 16.68 1.28
N TRP A 97 -21.00 16.75 -0.06
CA TRP A 97 -19.86 16.24 -0.85
C TRP A 97 -18.53 16.79 -0.35
N HIS A 98 -18.50 18.08 0.04
CA HIS A 98 -17.27 18.76 0.44
C HIS A 98 -16.64 18.13 1.69
N ARG A 99 -17.45 17.53 2.56
CA ARG A 99 -16.94 16.83 3.75
C ARG A 99 -16.20 15.54 3.35
N LEU A 100 -16.79 14.74 2.46
CA LEU A 100 -16.14 13.51 1.98
C LEU A 100 -14.93 13.82 1.10
N GLY A 101 -15.03 14.85 0.27
CA GLY A 101 -13.90 15.34 -0.52
C GLY A 101 -12.74 15.78 0.40
N LYS A 102 -13.04 16.49 1.49
CA LYS A 102 -12.05 16.84 2.51
C LYS A 102 -11.44 15.60 3.16
N GLU A 103 -12.23 14.62 3.57
CA GLU A 103 -11.74 13.37 4.17
C GLU A 103 -10.73 12.66 3.24
N TYR A 104 -11.07 12.50 1.97
CA TYR A 104 -10.19 11.86 0.98
C TYR A 104 -8.93 12.67 0.67
N MET A 105 -9.04 14.00 0.62
CA MET A 105 -7.89 14.89 0.46
C MET A 105 -6.94 14.77 1.66
N VAL A 106 -7.49 14.75 2.88
CA VAL A 106 -6.70 14.58 4.09
C VAL A 106 -6.03 13.21 4.11
N LYS A 107 -6.74 12.13 3.74
CA LYS A 107 -6.14 10.79 3.59
C LYS A 107 -4.95 10.80 2.63
N LEU A 108 -5.08 11.48 1.48
CA LEU A 108 -3.99 11.61 0.51
C LEU A 108 -2.78 12.38 1.09
N ILE A 109 -3.02 13.51 1.77
CA ILE A 109 -1.97 14.32 2.38
C ILE A 109 -1.27 13.53 3.50
N VAL A 110 -2.03 12.93 4.41
CA VAL A 110 -1.50 12.15 5.53
C VAL A 110 -0.68 10.97 5.03
N LYS A 111 -1.13 10.25 4.01
CA LYS A 111 -0.36 9.16 3.40
C LYS A 111 1.01 9.63 2.92
N ASN A 112 1.05 10.73 2.14
CA ASN A 112 2.31 11.23 1.59
C ASN A 112 3.24 11.78 2.68
N LEU A 113 2.68 12.48 3.68
CA LEU A 113 3.45 12.99 4.82
C LEU A 113 4.08 11.84 5.63
N LEU A 114 3.28 10.83 5.99
CA LEU A 114 3.78 9.70 6.78
C LEU A 114 4.80 8.87 6.00
N LEU A 115 4.59 8.63 4.70
CA LEU A 115 5.59 7.95 3.87
C LEU A 115 6.89 8.77 3.78
N CYS A 116 6.81 10.10 3.65
CA CYS A 116 7.98 10.97 3.65
C CYS A 116 8.77 10.82 4.97
N VAL A 117 8.08 10.84 6.11
CA VAL A 117 8.71 10.63 7.43
C VAL A 117 9.34 9.24 7.54
N VAL A 118 8.63 8.19 7.11
CA VAL A 118 9.13 6.81 7.17
C VAL A 118 10.37 6.63 6.30
N PHE A 119 10.34 7.11 5.05
CA PHE A 119 11.49 7.02 4.15
C PHE A 119 12.67 7.86 4.63
N PHE A 120 12.41 9.02 5.23
CA PHE A 120 13.46 9.80 5.89
C PHE A 120 14.12 9.00 7.02
N VAL A 121 13.34 8.28 7.84
CA VAL A 121 13.90 7.42 8.90
C VAL A 121 14.72 6.26 8.30
N ILE A 122 14.21 5.61 7.25
CA ILE A 122 14.94 4.52 6.55
C ILE A 122 16.29 5.01 6.04
N ASP A 123 16.31 6.12 5.30
CA ASP A 123 17.53 6.72 4.74
C ASP A 123 18.54 7.07 5.84
N ARG A 124 18.07 7.58 6.99
CA ARG A 124 18.94 7.91 8.14
C ARG A 124 19.49 6.68 8.85
N VAL A 125 18.69 5.63 9.02
CA VAL A 125 19.16 4.36 9.59
C VAL A 125 20.24 3.75 8.70
N PHE A 126 20.04 3.74 7.38
CA PHE A 126 21.02 3.23 6.42
C PHE A 126 22.37 3.96 6.54
N VAL A 127 22.36 5.30 6.49
CA VAL A 127 23.59 6.11 6.61
C VAL A 127 24.23 5.93 7.99
N TRP A 128 23.43 5.84 9.06
CA TRP A 128 23.93 5.62 10.41
C TRP A 128 24.63 4.27 10.57
N THR A 129 24.16 3.24 9.88
CA THR A 129 24.77 1.91 9.87
C THR A 129 26.03 1.80 8.98
N GLY A 130 26.51 2.91 8.41
CA GLY A 130 27.74 2.97 7.60
C GLY A 130 27.51 2.92 6.09
N GLY A 131 26.27 2.98 5.62
CA GLY A 131 25.96 2.99 4.20
C GLY A 131 26.22 4.34 3.53
N SER A 132 26.56 4.30 2.25
CA SER A 132 26.81 5.50 1.45
C SER A 132 26.41 5.34 -0.01
N CYS A 133 26.13 6.46 -0.68
CA CYS A 133 25.99 6.49 -2.13
C CYS A 133 27.36 6.50 -2.82
N SER A 134 27.50 5.77 -3.92
CA SER A 134 28.76 5.71 -4.68
C SER A 134 29.07 6.99 -5.47
N SER A 135 28.05 7.73 -5.91
CA SER A 135 28.19 8.88 -6.82
C SER A 135 28.27 10.22 -6.11
N SER A 136 27.77 10.34 -4.88
CA SER A 136 27.69 11.62 -4.16
C SER A 136 27.57 11.43 -2.64
N ALA A 137 27.74 12.53 -1.89
CA ALA A 137 27.52 12.55 -0.44
C ALA A 137 26.03 12.67 -0.05
N THR A 138 25.11 12.33 -0.96
CA THR A 138 23.68 12.38 -0.69
C THR A 138 23.30 11.39 0.41
N LYS A 139 22.37 11.81 1.27
CA LYS A 139 21.82 10.99 2.35
C LYS A 139 20.45 10.41 2.00
N SER A 140 20.07 10.44 0.72
CA SER A 140 18.80 9.87 0.26
C SER A 140 19.00 8.84 -0.84
N ALA A 141 18.42 7.66 -0.65
CA ALA A 141 18.48 6.57 -1.63
C ALA A 141 17.80 6.94 -2.95
N GLU A 142 16.76 7.80 -2.92
CA GLU A 142 16.09 8.28 -4.12
C GLU A 142 17.02 9.17 -4.95
N GLN A 143 17.69 10.12 -4.29
CA GLN A 143 18.59 11.05 -4.95
C GLN A 143 19.83 10.33 -5.51
N CYS A 144 20.40 9.40 -4.76
CA CYS A 144 21.53 8.58 -5.22
C CYS A 144 21.20 7.86 -6.53
N ARG A 145 20.00 7.28 -6.61
CA ARG A 145 19.54 6.56 -7.81
C ARG A 145 19.26 7.49 -8.99
N LYS A 146 18.72 8.68 -8.75
CA LYS A 146 18.53 9.71 -9.78
C LYS A 146 19.85 10.15 -10.40
N GLU A 147 20.92 10.15 -9.61
CA GLU A 147 22.28 10.45 -10.04
C GLU A 147 22.99 9.24 -10.66
N GLY A 148 22.34 8.08 -10.74
CA GLY A 148 22.93 6.84 -11.27
C GLY A 148 23.90 6.14 -10.30
N GLY A 149 23.94 6.57 -9.04
CA GLY A 149 24.75 5.96 -7.99
C GLY A 149 24.17 4.66 -7.46
N LYS A 150 25.04 3.86 -6.82
CA LYS A 150 24.68 2.65 -6.09
C LYS A 150 24.61 2.94 -4.59
N TRP A 151 23.61 2.37 -3.94
CA TRP A 151 23.35 2.51 -2.50
C TRP A 151 23.84 1.24 -1.79
N GLU A 152 25.03 1.29 -1.19
CA GLU A 152 25.76 0.10 -0.74
C GLU A 152 26.32 0.26 0.69
N ASN A 153 26.71 -0.87 1.30
CA ASN A 153 27.43 -1.00 2.59
C ASN A 153 26.65 -0.71 3.88
N GLY A 154 25.41 -0.23 3.80
CA GLY A 154 24.55 0.00 4.97
C GLY A 154 23.49 -1.09 5.15
N PHE A 155 22.82 -1.04 6.30
CA PHE A 155 21.61 -1.81 6.58
C PHE A 155 20.43 -1.21 5.82
N ASP A 156 20.01 -1.86 4.72
CA ASP A 156 19.03 -1.34 3.77
C ASP A 156 17.64 -1.92 4.04
N ILE A 157 16.87 -1.23 4.88
CA ILE A 157 15.48 -1.60 5.17
C ILE A 157 14.70 -1.65 3.85
N SER A 158 13.99 -2.76 3.62
CA SER A 158 13.34 -2.99 2.32
C SER A 158 12.26 -1.95 2.02
N GLY A 159 12.60 -1.01 1.14
CA GLY A 159 11.70 0.04 0.66
C GLY A 159 10.50 -0.53 -0.11
N HIS A 160 10.67 -1.66 -0.81
CA HIS A 160 9.57 -2.37 -1.49
C HIS A 160 8.53 -2.89 -0.50
N PHE A 161 8.96 -3.61 0.55
CA PHE A 161 8.07 -4.07 1.60
C PHE A 161 7.38 -2.90 2.32
N CYS A 162 8.12 -1.84 2.64
CA CYS A 162 7.53 -0.66 3.25
C CYS A 162 6.49 0.00 2.34
N PHE A 163 6.86 0.36 1.12
CA PHE A 163 5.99 1.12 0.22
C PHE A 163 4.81 0.30 -0.28
N LEU A 164 5.05 -0.89 -0.86
CA LEU A 164 4.00 -1.67 -1.51
C LEU A 164 2.99 -2.22 -0.51
N THR A 165 3.41 -2.71 0.67
CA THR A 165 2.46 -3.12 1.71
C THR A 165 1.58 -1.95 2.14
N ASN A 166 2.17 -0.77 2.32
CA ASN A 166 1.45 0.43 2.72
C ASN A 166 0.35 0.83 1.72
N VAL A 167 0.73 1.06 0.46
CA VAL A 167 -0.22 1.48 -0.57
C VAL A 167 -1.27 0.41 -0.85
N SER A 168 -0.90 -0.86 -0.75
CA SER A 168 -1.83 -1.97 -0.97
C SER A 168 -2.89 -2.07 0.13
N LEU A 169 -2.47 -1.99 1.41
CA LEU A 169 -3.38 -2.05 2.54
C LEU A 169 -4.41 -0.92 2.52
N ILE A 170 -3.99 0.29 2.12
CA ILE A 170 -4.91 1.42 1.96
C ILE A 170 -5.97 1.12 0.89
N LEU A 171 -5.60 0.55 -0.26
CA LEU A 171 -6.58 0.17 -1.29
C LEU A 171 -7.53 -0.93 -0.79
N TRP A 172 -7.03 -1.94 -0.08
CA TRP A 172 -7.89 -2.97 0.51
C TRP A 172 -8.89 -2.38 1.52
N LEU A 173 -8.47 -1.43 2.35
CA LEU A 173 -9.32 -0.75 3.32
C LEU A 173 -10.41 0.07 2.63
N GLU A 174 -10.10 0.78 1.54
CA GLU A 174 -11.08 1.51 0.74
C GLU A 174 -12.07 0.56 0.03
N LEU A 175 -11.59 -0.55 -0.56
CA LEU A 175 -12.46 -1.57 -1.14
C LEU A 175 -13.41 -2.16 -0.10
N SER A 176 -12.89 -2.49 1.09
CA SER A 176 -13.67 -3.03 2.21
C SER A 176 -14.73 -2.02 2.69
N SER A 177 -14.37 -0.74 2.78
CA SER A 177 -15.31 0.32 3.16
C SER A 177 -16.50 0.40 2.19
N ILE A 178 -16.23 0.40 0.88
CA ILE A 178 -17.28 0.47 -0.14
C ILE A 178 -18.16 -0.79 -0.13
N GLN A 179 -17.57 -1.97 0.02
CA GLN A 179 -18.34 -3.23 0.12
C GLN A 179 -19.26 -3.27 1.34
N LYS A 180 -18.77 -2.83 2.50
CA LYS A 180 -19.59 -2.73 3.71
C LYS A 180 -20.78 -1.80 3.50
N GLN A 181 -20.61 -0.72 2.74
CA GLN A 181 -21.71 0.18 2.40
C GLN A 181 -22.73 -0.46 1.46
N PHE A 182 -22.30 -1.28 0.49
CA PHE A 182 -23.24 -2.05 -0.33
C PHE A 182 -24.07 -3.01 0.50
N ALA A 183 -23.42 -3.73 1.42
CA ALA A 183 -24.09 -4.66 2.32
C ALA A 183 -25.07 -3.93 3.25
N SER A 184 -24.70 -2.79 3.83
CA SER A 184 -25.59 -2.02 4.72
C SER A 184 -26.81 -1.45 4.02
N ASN A 185 -26.65 -1.06 2.75
CA ASN A 185 -27.71 -0.42 1.96
C ASN A 185 -28.47 -1.41 1.08
N GLU A 186 -28.21 -2.72 1.21
CA GLU A 186 -28.80 -3.80 0.40
C GLU A 186 -28.74 -3.50 -1.11
N ARG A 187 -27.69 -2.80 -1.55
CA ARG A 187 -27.53 -2.36 -2.95
C ARG A 187 -26.81 -3.42 -3.75
N THR A 188 -27.32 -3.69 -4.94
CA THR A 188 -26.65 -4.55 -5.90
C THR A 188 -25.38 -3.87 -6.46
N PRO A 189 -24.27 -4.61 -6.64
CA PRO A 189 -23.05 -4.05 -7.18
C PRO A 189 -23.24 -3.64 -8.65
N SER A 190 -22.88 -2.40 -8.98
CA SER A 190 -22.92 -1.91 -10.38
C SER A 190 -21.79 -2.51 -11.24
N LYS A 191 -21.96 -2.52 -12.58
CA LYS A 191 -20.89 -2.91 -13.51
C LYS A 191 -19.61 -2.09 -13.31
N VAL A 192 -19.74 -0.79 -13.02
CA VAL A 192 -18.60 0.11 -12.75
C VAL A 192 -17.82 -0.36 -11.52
N TRP A 193 -18.52 -0.77 -10.46
CA TRP A 193 -17.87 -1.33 -9.27
C TRP A 193 -17.10 -2.60 -9.60
N CYS A 194 -17.67 -3.53 -10.36
CA CYS A 194 -16.99 -4.75 -10.76
C CYS A 194 -15.68 -4.45 -11.51
N VAL A 195 -15.69 -3.47 -12.43
CA VAL A 195 -14.49 -3.04 -13.16
C VAL A 195 -13.45 -2.46 -12.18
N LEU A 196 -13.84 -1.55 -11.29
CA LEU A 196 -12.93 -0.97 -10.30
C LEU A 196 -12.33 -2.02 -9.36
N LEU A 197 -13.14 -2.97 -8.90
CA LEU A 197 -12.69 -4.07 -8.06
C LEU A 197 -11.67 -4.94 -8.80
N CYS A 198 -11.96 -5.34 -10.05
CA CYS A 198 -11.04 -6.14 -10.86
C CYS A 198 -9.71 -5.41 -11.10
N LEU A 199 -9.72 -4.12 -11.43
CA LEU A 199 -8.52 -3.32 -11.65
C LEU A 199 -7.66 -3.22 -10.39
N ASN A 200 -8.28 -2.96 -9.23
CA ASN A 200 -7.55 -2.89 -7.97
C ASN A 200 -6.97 -4.27 -7.59
N VAL A 201 -7.77 -5.33 -7.65
CA VAL A 201 -7.31 -6.70 -7.34
C VAL A 201 -6.16 -7.13 -8.25
N PHE A 202 -6.22 -6.79 -9.54
CA PHE A 202 -5.14 -7.05 -10.49
C PHE A 202 -3.83 -6.39 -10.06
N VAL A 203 -3.87 -5.10 -9.74
CA VAL A 203 -2.69 -4.34 -9.29
C VAL A 203 -2.17 -4.88 -7.94
N LEU A 204 -3.07 -5.18 -7.00
CA LEU A 204 -2.73 -5.76 -5.69
C LEU A 204 -2.07 -7.14 -5.83
N THR A 205 -2.50 -7.94 -6.80
CA THR A 205 -1.89 -9.24 -7.11
C THR A 205 -0.48 -9.08 -7.67
N ILE A 206 -0.27 -8.11 -8.56
CA ILE A 206 1.06 -7.78 -9.09
C ILE A 206 1.99 -7.30 -7.97
N TRP A 207 1.51 -6.41 -7.09
CA TRP A 207 2.30 -5.96 -5.95
C TRP A 207 2.63 -7.09 -4.97
N ALA A 208 1.69 -8.00 -4.71
CA ALA A 208 1.97 -9.21 -3.92
C ALA A 208 3.04 -10.09 -4.59
N PHE A 209 2.99 -10.25 -5.92
CA PHE A 209 4.01 -10.97 -6.66
C PHE A 209 5.40 -10.31 -6.56
N ILE A 210 5.49 -8.98 -6.72
CA ILE A 210 6.75 -8.24 -6.55
C ILE A 210 7.30 -8.47 -5.14
N LEU A 211 6.45 -8.38 -4.11
CA LEU A 211 6.85 -8.64 -2.73
C LEU A 211 7.30 -10.08 -2.49
N SER A 212 6.69 -11.07 -3.15
CA SER A 212 7.17 -12.46 -3.11
C SER A 212 8.57 -12.59 -3.70
N VAL A 213 8.85 -11.92 -4.83
CA VAL A 213 10.20 -11.88 -5.42
C VAL A 213 11.17 -11.19 -4.45
N THR A 214 10.81 -10.04 -3.88
CA THR A 214 11.62 -9.37 -2.86
C THR A 214 11.90 -10.28 -1.66
N ALA A 215 10.89 -11.01 -1.17
CA ALA A 215 11.01 -11.89 -0.02
C ALA A 215 12.01 -13.03 -0.23
N ILE A 216 12.02 -13.62 -1.44
CA ILE A 216 12.87 -14.76 -1.78
C ILE A 216 14.29 -14.33 -2.14
N TYR A 217 14.44 -13.22 -2.89
CA TYR A 217 15.68 -12.93 -3.60
C TYR A 217 16.46 -11.74 -3.04
N TYR A 218 15.83 -10.76 -2.40
CA TYR A 218 16.48 -9.47 -2.08
C TYR A 218 16.47 -9.20 -0.58
N HIS A 219 17.41 -8.41 -0.06
CA HIS A 219 17.53 -8.03 1.36
C HIS A 219 17.75 -9.20 2.33
N THR A 220 18.24 -8.86 3.51
CA THR A 220 18.32 -9.78 4.66
C THR A 220 16.95 -9.95 5.33
N THR A 221 16.81 -10.98 6.18
CA THR A 221 15.56 -11.25 6.90
C THR A 221 15.10 -10.07 7.75
N LEU A 222 16.02 -9.42 8.46
CA LEU A 222 15.69 -8.29 9.35
C LEU A 222 15.23 -7.06 8.56
N GLU A 223 15.89 -6.75 7.44
CA GLU A 223 15.53 -5.65 6.54
C GLU A 223 14.11 -5.82 5.97
N LYS A 224 13.73 -7.06 5.63
CA LYS A 224 12.38 -7.40 5.16
C LYS A 224 11.33 -7.22 6.26
N ILE A 225 11.62 -7.72 7.47
CA ILE A 225 10.70 -7.61 8.63
C ILE A 225 10.47 -6.15 8.98
N LEU A 226 11.53 -5.34 9.08
CA LEU A 226 11.42 -3.92 9.39
C LEU A 226 10.70 -3.16 8.28
N GLY A 227 10.99 -3.48 7.01
CA GLY A 227 10.26 -2.92 5.87
C GLY A 227 8.76 -3.22 5.97
N LEU A 228 8.39 -4.48 6.27
CA LEU A 228 7.00 -4.86 6.45
C LEU A 228 6.34 -4.09 7.59
N LEU A 229 6.96 -4.05 8.78
CA LEU A 229 6.44 -3.34 9.95
C LEU A 229 6.20 -1.84 9.65
N MET A 230 7.16 -1.19 8.99
CA MET A 230 7.01 0.20 8.55
C MET A 230 5.88 0.39 7.53
N GLY A 231 5.64 -0.61 6.68
CA GLY A 231 4.52 -0.62 5.74
C GLY A 231 3.14 -0.57 6.39
N TYR A 232 2.99 -1.10 7.62
CA TYR A 232 1.73 -1.05 8.37
C TYR A 232 1.46 0.30 9.04
N ILE A 233 2.47 1.16 9.21
CA ILE A 233 2.35 2.40 9.98
C ILE A 233 1.27 3.33 9.39
N CYS A 234 1.32 3.64 8.10
CA CYS A 234 0.35 4.59 7.53
C CYS A 234 -1.10 4.06 7.55
N PRO A 235 -1.37 2.80 7.12
CA PRO A 235 -2.71 2.22 7.24
C PRO A 235 -3.27 2.26 8.67
N ILE A 236 -2.45 1.91 9.67
CA ILE A 236 -2.85 1.95 11.09
C ILE A 236 -3.17 3.38 11.51
N VAL A 237 -2.32 4.35 11.18
CA VAL A 237 -2.56 5.75 11.55
C VAL A 237 -3.84 6.28 10.90
N MET A 238 -4.04 6.02 9.60
CA MET A 238 -5.17 6.56 8.82
C MET A 238 -6.51 5.91 9.18
N TYR A 239 -6.57 4.59 9.35
CA TYR A 239 -7.84 3.87 9.48
C TYR A 239 -8.16 3.40 10.89
N TRP A 240 -7.20 3.47 11.82
CA TRP A 240 -7.41 3.11 13.23
C TRP A 240 -7.14 4.29 14.15
N LEU A 241 -5.96 4.91 14.12
CA LEU A 241 -5.57 5.94 15.10
C LEU A 241 -6.38 7.23 14.94
N ILE A 242 -6.44 7.80 13.73
CA ILE A 242 -7.17 9.04 13.45
C ILE A 242 -8.68 8.90 13.75
N PRO A 243 -9.38 7.84 13.27
CA PRO A 243 -10.79 7.65 13.58
C PRO A 243 -11.10 7.39 15.05
N SER A 244 -10.19 6.76 15.80
CA SER A 244 -10.40 6.44 17.22
C SER A 244 -10.33 7.67 18.11
N HIS A 245 -9.55 8.68 17.73
CA HIS A 245 -9.42 9.91 18.51
C HIS A 245 -10.48 10.93 18.08
N THR A 246 -11.43 11.24 18.96
CA THR A 246 -12.59 12.11 18.66
C THR A 246 -12.19 13.48 18.10
N ALA A 247 -11.16 14.12 18.68
CA ALA A 247 -10.64 15.41 18.21
C ALA A 247 -10.02 15.32 16.80
N LEU A 248 -9.17 14.32 16.54
CA LEU A 248 -8.54 14.13 15.23
C LEU A 248 -9.58 13.78 14.17
N ARG A 249 -10.54 12.92 14.50
CA ARG A 249 -11.66 12.61 13.62
C ARG A 249 -12.42 13.88 13.25
N HIS A 250 -12.79 14.72 14.21
CA HIS A 250 -13.56 15.93 13.92
C HIS A 250 -12.79 16.98 13.10
N LEU A 251 -11.46 17.05 13.29
CA LEU A 251 -10.59 17.96 12.57
C LEU A 251 -10.33 17.49 11.13
N LEU A 252 -10.05 16.21 10.98
CA LEU A 252 -9.54 15.61 9.75
C LEU A 252 -10.67 15.03 8.86
N TYR A 253 -11.70 14.40 9.44
CA TYR A 253 -12.76 13.61 8.75
C TYR A 253 -14.22 14.14 9.02
#